data_AF-A0A971U1C7-F1
#
_entry.id   AF-A0A971U1C7-F1
#
_cell.length_a   1.000
_cell.length_b   1.000
_cell.length_c   1.000
_cell.angle_alpha   90.00
_cell.angle_beta   90.00
_cell.angle_gamma   90.00
#
_symmetry.space_group_name_H-M   'P 1'
#
loop_
_entity.id
_entity.type
_entity.pdbx_description
1 polymer ?
#
loop_
_entity_poly.entity_id
_entity_poly.type
_entity_poly.pdbx_seq_one_letter_code
_entity_poly.pdbx_strand_id
1 'polypeptide(L)'
;MKILGVIAAAVIFLFVVLQARIDLVFPEGLEEIIERTNIPNAVTAIYLETRLYDTIFEVIVFSITALGVTTLFSSLPRSAEGSQQVFGSVTVYSGGLAALSVTLFLYVVLEGHISPGGGFVGGVVLATGIVTYGLTSNFAKANSHYDRFKIKIMENASLLIIFS
;
A
#
# COMPACT_ATOMS: atom_id res chain seq x y z
N MET A 1 2.31 31.79 9.34
CA MET A 1 1.23 30.84 9.69
C MET A 1 1.55 29.38 9.33
N LYS A 2 2.09 29.04 8.15
CA LYS A 2 2.38 27.64 7.77
C LYS A 2 3.43 26.92 8.64
N ILE A 3 4.54 27.59 8.96
CA ILE A 3 5.64 27.02 9.78
C ILE A 3 5.22 26.77 11.23
N LEU A 4 4.42 27.69 11.79
CA LEU A 4 3.92 27.58 13.17
C LEU A 4 2.99 26.38 13.35
N GLY A 5 2.16 26.08 12.33
CA GLY A 5 1.29 24.90 12.34
C GLY A 5 2.06 23.58 12.27
N VAL A 6 3.14 23.52 11.48
CA VAL A 6 4.01 22.33 11.39
C VAL A 6 4.73 22.09 12.72
N ILE A 7 5.25 23.15 13.35
CA ILE A 7 5.89 23.05 14.67
C ILE A 7 4.88 22.58 15.72
N ALA A 8 3.66 23.15 15.72
CA ALA A 8 2.62 22.73 16.66
C ALA A 8 2.24 21.26 16.48
N ALA A 9 2.06 20.79 15.24
CA ALA A 9 1.76 19.40 14.95
C ALA A 9 2.89 18.45 15.39
N ALA A 10 4.15 18.83 15.15
CA ALA A 10 5.31 18.05 15.57
C ALA A 10 5.44 17.96 17.10
N VAL A 11 5.16 19.06 17.82
CA VAL A 11 5.18 19.09 19.28
C VAL A 11 4.04 18.25 19.86
N ILE A 12 2.84 18.34 19.28
CA ILE A 12 1.69 17.50 19.69
C ILE A 12 2.01 16.03 19.46
N PHE A 13 2.54 15.68 18.28
CA PHE A 13 2.94 14.32 17.96
C PHE A 13 3.98 13.80 18.95
N LEU A 14 5.03 14.59 19.21
CA LEU A 14 6.07 14.23 20.17
C LEU A 14 5.51 14.07 21.59
N PHE A 15 4.61 14.96 22.02
CA PHE A 15 3.97 14.89 23.33
C PHE A 15 3.10 13.63 23.46
N VAL A 16 2.32 13.29 22.43
CA VAL A 16 1.52 12.05 22.39
C VAL A 16 2.42 10.81 22.46
N VAL A 17 3.53 10.80 21.71
CA VAL A 17 4.48 9.68 21.71
C VAL A 17 5.18 9.54 23.06
N LEU A 18 5.58 10.64 23.69
CA LEU A 18 6.25 10.63 24.99
C LEU A 18 5.32 10.22 26.14
N GLN A 19 4.02 10.52 26.03
CA GLN A 19 3.00 10.13 27.00
C GLN A 19 2.42 8.75 26.73
N ALA A 20 2.71 8.15 25.58
CA ALA A 20 2.30 6.79 25.27
C ALA A 20 3.05 5.81 26.17
N ARG A 21 2.45 5.43 27.30
CA ARG A 21 2.86 4.24 28.04
C ARG A 21 2.40 3.03 27.25
N ILE A 22 3.33 2.41 26.54
CA ILE A 22 3.10 1.13 25.90
C ILE A 22 3.33 0.07 26.98
N ASP A 23 2.27 -0.24 27.72
CA ASP A 23 2.25 -1.45 28.54
C ASP A 23 2.13 -2.63 27.56
N LEU A 24 3.24 -3.35 27.35
CA LEU A 24 3.30 -4.52 26.47
C LEU A 24 2.54 -5.68 27.12
N VAL A 25 1.24 -5.73 26.89
CA VAL A 25 0.40 -6.89 27.21
C VAL A 25 0.50 -7.86 26.05
N PHE A 26 1.23 -8.95 26.24
CA PHE A 26 1.25 -10.04 25.27
C PHE A 26 -0.06 -10.83 25.36
N PRO A 27 -0.69 -11.18 24.24
CA PRO A 27 -1.85 -12.06 24.25
C PRO A 27 -1.48 -13.40 24.87
N GLU A 28 -2.33 -13.94 25.75
CA GLU A 28 -2.19 -15.33 26.20
C GLU A 28 -2.19 -16.28 24.99
N GLY A 29 -1.26 -17.24 24.96
CA GLY A 29 -1.12 -18.20 23.86
C GLY A 29 -0.29 -17.73 22.66
N LEU A 30 0.33 -16.55 22.70
CA LEU A 30 1.21 -16.09 21.62
C LEU A 30 2.40 -17.04 21.37
N GLU A 31 3.04 -17.52 22.43
CA GLU A 31 4.17 -18.45 22.32
C GLU A 31 3.74 -19.75 21.63
N GLU A 32 2.57 -20.29 21.99
CA GLU A 32 2.02 -21.49 21.36
C GLU A 32 1.74 -21.29 19.86
N ILE A 33 1.22 -20.12 19.48
CA ILE A 33 0.97 -19.77 18.07
C ILE A 33 2.30 -19.68 17.30
N ILE A 34 3.31 -19.03 17.87
CA ILE A 34 4.64 -18.91 17.22
C ILE A 34 5.29 -20.28 17.06
N GLU A 35 5.25 -21.13 18.09
CA GLU A 35 5.80 -22.48 18.02
C GLU A 35 5.05 -23.36 17.01
N ARG A 36 3.72 -23.30 16.98
CA ARG A 36 2.90 -24.12 16.07
C ARG A 36 3.05 -23.70 14.61
N THR A 37 3.14 -22.39 14.34
CA THR A 37 3.25 -21.85 12.98
C THR A 37 4.69 -21.81 12.46
N ASN A 38 5.69 -21.86 13.35
CA ASN A 38 7.10 -21.68 13.03
C ASN A 38 7.39 -20.35 12.29
N ILE A 39 6.60 -19.30 12.58
CA ILE A 39 6.75 -17.95 12.02
C ILE A 39 7.28 -17.02 13.12
N PRO A 40 8.52 -16.51 13.01
CA PRO A 40 9.11 -15.67 14.05
C PRO A 40 8.45 -14.29 14.17
N ASN A 41 7.81 -13.77 13.11
CA ASN A 41 6.99 -12.56 13.20
C ASN A 41 5.63 -12.86 13.85
N ALA A 42 5.49 -12.50 15.12
CA ALA A 42 4.28 -12.63 15.92
C ALA A 42 3.01 -12.07 15.25
N VAL A 43 3.09 -10.90 14.59
CA VAL A 43 1.93 -10.27 13.95
C VAL A 43 1.46 -11.10 12.76
N THR A 44 2.41 -11.53 11.92
CA THR A 44 2.13 -12.40 10.77
C THR A 44 1.58 -13.74 11.22
N ALA A 45 2.14 -14.33 12.29
CA ALA A 45 1.65 -15.58 12.87
C ALA A 45 0.18 -15.46 13.34
N ILE A 46 -0.15 -14.39 14.07
CA ILE A 46 -1.52 -14.13 14.54
C ILE A 46 -2.49 -13.96 13.36
N TYR A 47 -2.11 -13.15 12.35
CA TYR A 47 -2.97 -12.90 11.20
C TYR A 47 -3.26 -14.16 10.38
N LEU A 48 -2.26 -15.01 10.16
CA LEU A 48 -2.45 -16.22 9.36
C LEU A 48 -3.19 -17.32 10.12
N GLU A 49 -2.96 -17.46 11.43
CA GLU A 49 -3.49 -18.58 12.21
C GLU A 49 -4.88 -18.29 12.80
N THR A 50 -5.07 -17.09 13.36
CA THR A 50 -6.24 -16.79 14.22
C THR A 50 -7.16 -15.71 13.64
N ARG A 51 -6.62 -14.83 12.79
CA ARG A 51 -7.35 -13.68 12.23
C ARG A 51 -7.39 -13.68 10.70
N LEU A 52 -7.25 -14.85 10.08
CA LEU A 52 -7.22 -14.97 8.63
C LEU A 52 -8.51 -14.40 8.01
N TYR A 53 -9.67 -14.72 8.59
CA TYR A 53 -10.95 -14.22 8.13
C TYR A 53 -11.06 -12.69 8.19
N ASP A 54 -10.51 -12.04 9.23
CA ASP A 54 -10.49 -10.58 9.32
C ASP A 54 -9.73 -9.98 8.12
N THR A 55 -8.58 -10.58 7.75
CA THR A 55 -7.78 -10.13 6.60
C THR A 55 -8.46 -10.39 5.26
N ILE A 56 -9.15 -11.53 5.10
CA ILE A 56 -9.92 -11.83 3.88
C ILE A 56 -11.07 -10.81 3.73
N PHE A 57 -11.79 -10.51 4.81
CA PHE A 57 -12.86 -9.51 4.76
C PHE A 57 -12.35 -8.10 4.50
N GLU A 58 -11.17 -7.73 5.02
CA GLU A 58 -10.51 -6.46 4.68
C GLU A 58 -10.28 -6.36 3.17
N VAL A 59 -9.74 -7.41 2.54
CA VAL A 59 -9.50 -7.43 1.09
C VAL A 59 -10.82 -7.35 0.32
N ILE A 60 -11.88 -8.03 0.75
CA ILE A 60 -13.22 -7.95 0.13
C ILE A 60 -13.74 -6.51 0.18
N VAL A 61 -13.75 -5.88 1.37
CA VAL A 61 -14.25 -4.50 1.55
C VAL A 61 -13.41 -3.52 0.74
N PHE A 62 -12.09 -3.69 0.72
CA PHE A 62 -11.18 -2.89 -0.09
C PHE A 62 -11.47 -3.01 -1.58
N SER A 63 -11.62 -4.23 -2.11
CA SER A 63 -11.95 -4.47 -3.53
C SER A 63 -13.31 -3.90 -3.92
N ILE A 64 -14.34 -4.03 -3.07
CA ILE A 64 -15.66 -3.43 -3.30
C ILE A 64 -15.54 -1.90 -3.33
N THR A 65 -14.76 -1.32 -2.42
CA THR A 65 -14.55 0.13 -2.37
C THR A 65 -13.82 0.62 -3.63
N ALA A 66 -12.77 -0.07 -4.06
CA ALA A 66 -12.04 0.25 -5.28
C ALA A 66 -12.95 0.17 -6.52
N LEU A 67 -13.79 -0.86 -6.62
CA LEU A 67 -14.79 -0.99 -7.69
C LEU A 67 -15.85 0.13 -7.62
N GLY A 68 -16.33 0.46 -6.42
CA GLY A 68 -17.29 1.55 -6.21
C GLY A 68 -16.73 2.92 -6.62
N VAL A 69 -15.48 3.21 -6.27
CA VAL A 69 -14.80 4.45 -6.69
C VAL A 69 -14.59 4.44 -8.21
N THR A 70 -14.05 3.38 -8.80
CA THR A 70 -13.82 3.34 -10.25
C THR A 70 -15.11 3.49 -11.07
N THR A 71 -16.21 2.86 -10.64
CA THR A 71 -17.53 3.01 -11.27
C THR A 71 -18.06 4.43 -11.14
N LEU A 72 -17.98 5.04 -9.94
CA LEU A 72 -18.38 6.43 -9.72
C LEU A 72 -17.64 7.42 -10.62
N PHE A 73 -16.33 7.24 -10.79
CA PHE A 73 -15.51 8.12 -11.62
C PHE A 73 -15.65 7.82 -13.14
N SER A 74 -16.12 6.63 -13.52
CA SER A 74 -16.30 6.25 -14.93
C SER A 74 -17.36 7.08 -15.67
N SER A 75 -18.34 7.64 -14.94
CA SER A 75 -19.40 8.48 -15.48
C SER A 75 -19.02 9.96 -15.62
N LEU A 76 -17.85 10.38 -15.12
CA LEU A 76 -17.42 11.77 -15.22
C LEU A 76 -16.90 12.08 -16.63
N PRO A 77 -17.17 13.28 -17.17
CA PRO A 77 -16.62 13.70 -18.44
C PRO A 77 -15.10 13.69 -18.35
N ARG A 78 -14.45 12.90 -19.22
CA ARG A 78 -13.00 12.94 -19.35
C ARG A 78 -12.62 14.29 -19.94
N SER A 79 -11.75 15.03 -19.24
CA SER A 79 -11.10 16.20 -19.83
C SER A 79 -10.43 15.74 -21.13
N ALA A 80 -10.62 16.49 -22.22
CA ALA A 80 -9.83 16.29 -23.42
C ALA A 80 -8.35 16.25 -23.01
N GLU A 81 -7.58 15.33 -23.59
CA GLU A 81 -6.13 15.18 -23.36
C GLU A 81 -5.43 16.49 -23.78
N GLY A 82 -5.52 17.51 -22.94
CA GLY A 82 -4.73 18.73 -23.06
C GLY A 82 -3.28 18.36 -22.86
N SER A 83 -2.38 19.11 -23.49
CA SER A 83 -0.93 18.95 -23.34
C SER A 83 -0.52 19.23 -21.90
N GLN A 84 -0.66 18.22 -21.04
CA GLN A 84 -0.24 18.29 -19.65
C GLN A 84 1.27 18.46 -19.66
N GLN A 85 1.72 19.68 -19.36
CA GLN A 85 3.13 20.00 -19.27
C GLN A 85 3.66 19.46 -17.96
N VAL A 86 4.57 18.51 -18.06
CA VAL A 86 5.25 17.92 -16.91
C VAL A 86 6.74 18.07 -17.12
N PHE A 87 7.46 18.51 -16.09
CA PHE A 87 8.90 18.62 -16.13
C PHE A 87 9.53 17.23 -16.31
N GLY A 88 10.24 17.02 -17.42
CA GLY A 88 10.80 15.71 -17.77
C GLY A 88 11.72 15.12 -16.70
N SER A 89 12.45 15.97 -15.96
CA SER A 89 13.28 15.55 -14.83
C SER A 89 12.45 14.88 -13.73
N VAL A 90 11.30 15.46 -13.35
CA VAL A 90 10.41 14.92 -12.32
C VAL A 90 9.85 13.55 -12.75
N THR A 91 9.49 13.39 -14.03
CA THR A 91 9.05 12.10 -14.58
C THR A 91 10.15 11.02 -14.51
N VAL A 92 11.41 11.39 -14.74
CA VAL A 92 12.54 10.44 -14.63
C VAL A 92 12.76 10.03 -13.18
N TYR A 93 12.83 10.98 -12.25
CA TYR A 93 13.03 10.68 -10.82
C TYR A 93 11.89 9.84 -10.25
N SER A 94 10.65 10.20 -10.55
CA SER A 94 9.48 9.42 -10.12
C SER A 94 9.41 8.03 -10.75
N GLY A 95 9.86 7.85 -12.00
CA GLY A 95 10.02 6.53 -12.60
C GLY A 95 11.04 5.67 -11.86
N GLY A 96 12.16 6.26 -11.44
CA GLY A 96 13.14 5.61 -10.56
C GLY A 96 12.56 5.23 -9.19
N LEU A 97 11.76 6.11 -8.58
CA LEU A 97 11.07 5.83 -7.32
C LEU A 97 10.03 4.71 -7.47
N ALA A 98 9.30 4.65 -8.59
CA ALA A 98 8.37 3.56 -8.87
C ALA A 98 9.10 2.22 -9.07
N ALA A 99 10.27 2.22 -9.72
CA ALA A 99 11.09 1.02 -9.81
C ALA A 99 11.60 0.58 -8.43
N LEU A 100 12.06 1.53 -7.61
CA LEU A 100 12.48 1.25 -6.24
C LEU A 100 11.33 0.70 -5.38
N SER A 101 10.11 1.24 -5.52
CA SER A 101 8.95 0.75 -4.78
C SER A 101 8.60 -0.69 -5.12
N VAL A 102 8.83 -1.14 -6.37
CA VAL A 102 8.65 -2.55 -6.75
C VAL A 102 9.64 -3.44 -5.99
N THR A 103 10.91 -3.04 -5.92
CA THR A 103 11.94 -3.80 -5.18
C THR A 103 11.61 -3.85 -3.69
N LEU A 104 11.20 -2.73 -3.10
CA LEU A 104 10.81 -2.66 -1.68
C LEU A 104 9.53 -3.47 -1.40
N PHE A 105 8.55 -3.43 -2.31
CA PHE A 105 7.37 -4.28 -2.24
C PHE A 105 7.75 -5.76 -2.15
N LEU A 106 8.60 -6.24 -3.06
CA LEU A 106 9.04 -7.63 -3.05
C LEU A 106 9.75 -7.98 -1.74
N TYR A 107 10.66 -7.12 -1.28
CA TYR A 107 11.37 -7.33 -0.02
C TYR A 107 10.40 -7.44 1.17
N VAL A 108 9.50 -6.46 1.35
CA VAL A 108 8.57 -6.41 2.50
C VAL A 108 7.59 -7.57 2.50
N VAL A 109 7.17 -8.05 1.32
CA VAL A 109 6.26 -9.20 1.21
C VAL A 109 6.99 -10.50 1.51
N LEU A 110 8.17 -10.72 0.90
CA LEU A 110 8.93 -11.96 1.07
C LEU A 110 9.46 -12.11 2.51
N GLU A 111 9.96 -11.03 3.10
CA GLU A 111 10.51 -11.02 4.46
C GLU A 111 9.45 -10.82 5.55
N GLY A 112 8.16 -10.75 5.20
CA GLY A 112 7.09 -10.47 6.17
C GLY A 112 6.90 -11.54 7.25
N HIS A 113 7.43 -12.75 7.04
CA HIS A 113 7.43 -13.82 8.03
C HIS A 113 8.56 -13.68 9.07
N ILE A 114 9.62 -12.94 8.76
CA ILE A 114 10.80 -12.71 9.62
C ILE A 114 10.78 -11.32 10.24
N SER A 115 10.51 -10.32 9.43
CA SER A 115 10.57 -8.90 9.79
C SER A 115 9.19 -8.25 9.73
N PRO A 116 9.00 -7.08 10.36
CA PRO A 116 7.77 -6.30 10.21
C PRO A 116 7.48 -6.01 8.73
N GLY A 117 6.32 -6.45 8.23
CA GLY A 117 6.01 -6.35 6.81
C GLY A 117 4.73 -7.10 6.44
N GLY A 118 4.75 -7.77 5.28
CA GLY A 118 3.62 -8.56 4.77
C GLY A 118 2.90 -7.94 3.57
N GLY A 119 1.83 -8.61 3.14
CA GLY A 119 1.10 -8.30 1.89
C GLY A 119 0.51 -6.90 1.83
N PHE A 120 -0.17 -6.47 2.91
CA PHE A 120 -0.84 -5.17 2.95
C PHE A 120 0.14 -4.00 2.87
N VAL A 121 1.15 -3.98 3.75
CA VAL A 121 2.19 -2.94 3.76
C VAL A 121 2.96 -2.91 2.44
N GLY A 122 3.31 -4.09 1.91
CA GLY A 122 3.90 -4.19 0.58
C GLY A 122 3.01 -3.55 -0.50
N GLY A 123 1.71 -3.85 -0.50
CA GLY A 123 0.75 -3.26 -1.42
C GLY A 123 0.72 -1.73 -1.36
N VAL A 124 0.75 -1.15 -0.16
CA VAL A 124 0.82 0.32 0.04
C VAL A 124 2.12 0.90 -0.51
N VAL A 125 3.27 0.23 -0.29
CA VAL A 125 4.56 0.66 -0.84
C VAL A 125 4.53 0.69 -2.37
N LEU A 126 4.03 -0.39 -3.00
CA LEU A 126 3.90 -0.48 -4.45
C LEU A 126 2.94 0.59 -5.00
N ALA A 127 1.76 0.74 -4.40
CA ALA A 127 0.76 1.72 -4.80
C ALA A 127 1.31 3.15 -4.71
N THR A 128 2.08 3.47 -3.66
CA THR A 128 2.69 4.79 -3.48
C THR A 128 3.62 5.15 -4.63
N GLY A 129 4.47 4.22 -5.08
CA GLY A 129 5.37 4.48 -6.21
C GLY A 129 4.62 4.64 -7.54
N ILE A 130 3.61 3.80 -7.80
CA ILE A 130 2.77 3.86 -9.01
C ILE A 130 1.97 5.17 -9.04
N VAL A 131 1.32 5.54 -7.95
CA VAL A 131 0.54 6.79 -7.85
C VAL A 131 1.47 8.00 -7.99
N THR A 132 2.63 7.98 -7.34
CA THR A 132 3.63 9.06 -7.50
C THR A 132 4.01 9.23 -8.96
N TYR A 133 4.35 8.13 -9.65
CA TYR A 133 4.67 8.16 -11.08
C TYR A 133 3.50 8.66 -11.95
N GLY A 134 2.27 8.25 -11.64
CA GLY A 134 1.07 8.70 -12.33
C GLY A 134 0.80 10.20 -12.19
N LEU A 135 1.08 10.77 -11.01
CA LEU A 135 0.92 12.20 -10.74
C LEU A 135 2.00 13.06 -11.39
N THR A 136 3.18 12.50 -11.63
CA THR A 136 4.37 13.20 -12.16
C THR A 136 4.70 12.81 -13.60
N SER A 137 3.77 12.17 -14.30
CA SER A 137 3.89 11.82 -15.71
C SER A 137 2.73 12.42 -16.50
N ASN A 138 2.94 12.63 -17.80
CA ASN A 138 1.82 12.93 -18.69
C ASN A 138 0.86 11.72 -18.72
N PHE A 139 -0.44 11.98 -18.61
CA PHE A 139 -1.48 10.97 -18.61
C PHE A 139 -1.37 9.98 -19.78
N ALA A 140 -1.09 10.45 -21.00
CA ALA A 140 -0.92 9.58 -22.17
C ALA A 140 0.26 8.62 -22.01
N LYS A 141 1.36 9.09 -21.42
CA LYS A 141 2.55 8.27 -21.14
C LYS A 141 2.25 7.23 -20.06
N ALA A 142 1.62 7.64 -18.95
CA ALA A 142 1.21 6.72 -17.89
C ALA A 142 0.24 5.64 -18.40
N ASN A 143 -0.74 6.03 -19.21
CA ASN A 143 -1.70 5.11 -19.81
C ASN A 143 -1.03 4.14 -20.80
N SER A 144 -0.08 4.61 -21.62
CA SER A 144 0.69 3.72 -22.51
C SER A 144 1.50 2.67 -21.74
N HIS A 145 2.04 3.02 -20.57
CA HIS A 145 2.73 2.06 -19.71
C HIS A 145 1.75 1.08 -19.08
N TYR A 146 0.58 1.55 -18.61
CA TYR A 146 -0.47 0.70 -18.07
C TYR A 146 -0.90 -0.39 -19.07
N ASP A 147 -1.09 0.00 -20.34
CA ASP A 147 -1.43 -0.93 -21.42
C ASP A 147 -0.28 -1.86 -21.77
N ARG A 148 0.95 -1.33 -21.89
CA ARG A 148 2.15 -2.12 -22.23
C ARG A 148 2.45 -3.21 -21.20
N PHE A 149 2.30 -2.90 -19.92
CA PHE A 149 2.51 -3.87 -18.83
C PHE A 149 1.29 -4.76 -18.58
N LYS A 150 0.20 -4.60 -19.34
CA LYS A 150 -1.04 -5.39 -19.19
C LYS A 150 -1.55 -5.38 -17.75
N ILE A 151 -1.45 -4.24 -17.05
CA ILE A 151 -1.78 -4.13 -15.62
C ILE A 151 -3.20 -4.60 -15.33
N LYS A 152 -4.15 -4.29 -16.22
CA LYS A 152 -5.55 -4.77 -16.11
C LYS A 152 -5.67 -6.30 -16.04
N ILE A 153 -4.84 -7.03 -16.77
CA ILE A 153 -4.83 -8.50 -16.72
C ILE A 153 -4.26 -8.97 -15.39
N MET A 154 -3.20 -8.33 -14.89
CA MET A 154 -2.61 -8.65 -13.59
C MET A 154 -3.58 -8.39 -12.44
N GLU A 155 -4.34 -7.29 -12.50
CA GLU A 155 -5.36 -6.94 -11.51
C GLU A 155 -6.50 -7.96 -11.48
N ASN A 156 -7.03 -8.34 -12.65
CA ASN A 156 -8.07 -9.36 -12.71
C ASN A 156 -7.55 -10.73 -12.24
N ALA A 157 -6.31 -11.08 -12.59
CA ALA A 157 -5.70 -12.33 -12.15
C ALA A 157 -5.46 -12.35 -10.63
N SER A 158 -5.02 -11.25 -10.02
CA SER A 158 -4.83 -11.19 -8.58
C SER A 158 -6.15 -11.32 -7.83
N LEU A 159 -7.22 -10.67 -8.29
CA LEU A 159 -8.55 -10.83 -7.71
C LEU A 159 -9.05 -12.27 -7.82
N LEU A 160 -8.82 -12.93 -8.96
CA LEU A 160 -9.19 -14.35 -9.12
C LEU A 160 -8.42 -15.24 -8.14
N ILE A 161 -7.10 -15.05 -7.99
CA ILE A 161 -6.27 -15.84 -7.07
C ILE A 161 -6.71 -15.65 -5.61
N ILE A 162 -7.09 -14.43 -5.23
CA ILE A 162 -7.53 -14.11 -3.86
C ILE A 162 -8.88 -14.79 -3.54
N PHE A 163 -9.76 -14.93 -4.53
CA PHE A 163 -11.12 -15.44 -4.34
C PHE A 163 -11.37 -16.86 -4.85
N SER A 164 -10.35 -17.54 -5.39
CA SER A 164 -10.41 -18.94 -5.84
C SER A 164 -10.08 -19.91 -4.71
#